data_AF-A0A813FPJ2-F1
#
_entry.id   AF-A0A813FPJ2-F1
#
_cell.length_a   1.000
_cell.length_b   1.000
_cell.length_c   1.000
_cell.angle_alpha   90.00
_cell.angle_beta   90.00
_cell.angle_gamma   90.00
#
_symmetry.space_group_name_H-M   'P 1'
#
loop_
_entity.id
_entity.type
_entity.pdbx_description
1 polymer ?
#
loop_
_entity_poly.entity_id
_entity_poly.type
_entity_poly.pdbx_seq_one_letter_code
_entity_poly.pdbx_strand_id
1 'polypeptide(L)'
;MAFACWALAMTGTHWDIAYLVKCALFVEQWFEWCPNGPSWFVFALLPSWILYPFTRKVVVAAEAQFGDLGLWALLLGLWALSFGPALVLLVLHGNITMQQHSDMMFWPPSQMADFAIGMTTAAMVRRRSCLQTGGWPIESSALLADISLSVIVGVVFFLPRPPRTWALHLNGWEPLLDHGLALAIAGFLLGSCTEQEDCKPVGLGAKLLGHPALASLGEMSFEVYIFQRPMHDIFALFFDADSPEVFMVYVLTLWVFAGLYVKYVQAPVDRWLRSKTENWDTVGRHGRIVAGAGHVPEEQVPVLYTDDAVE
;
A
#
# COMPACT_ATOMS: atom_id res chain seq x y z
N MET A 1 21.61 -4.02 6.63
CA MET A 1 22.69 -4.41 5.69
C MET A 1 23.89 -5.02 6.39
N ALA A 2 24.55 -4.35 7.35
CA ALA A 2 25.71 -4.92 8.06
C ALA A 2 25.44 -6.26 8.77
N PHE A 3 24.29 -6.42 9.42
CA PHE A 3 23.90 -7.70 10.05
C PHE A 3 23.61 -8.81 9.03
N ALA A 4 22.96 -8.48 7.91
CA ALA A 4 22.75 -9.44 6.81
C ALA A 4 24.08 -9.85 6.16
N CYS A 5 24.97 -8.90 5.90
CA CYS A 5 26.33 -9.17 5.43
C CYS A 5 27.12 -10.04 6.41
N TRP A 6 26.96 -9.83 7.72
CA TRP A 6 27.62 -10.63 8.76
C TRP A 6 27.03 -12.05 8.85
N ALA A 7 25.71 -12.19 8.95
CA ALA A 7 25.03 -13.49 9.01
C ALA A 7 25.28 -14.34 7.74
N LEU A 8 25.36 -13.71 6.56
CA LEU A 8 25.65 -14.37 5.28
C LEU A 8 27.14 -14.60 5.01
N ALA A 9 28.03 -13.84 5.66
CA ALA A 9 29.46 -14.16 5.67
C ALA A 9 29.74 -15.44 6.48
N MET A 10 28.96 -15.68 7.53
CA MET A 10 29.06 -16.89 8.36
C MET A 10 28.62 -18.17 7.63
N THR A 11 27.85 -18.07 6.53
CA THR A 11 27.40 -19.22 5.72
C THR A 11 28.39 -19.63 4.61
N GLY A 12 29.54 -18.96 4.48
CA GLY A 12 30.58 -19.33 3.50
C GLY A 12 30.25 -19.00 2.03
N THR A 13 29.17 -18.27 1.78
CA THR A 13 28.81 -17.77 0.45
C THR A 13 29.78 -16.65 0.02
N HIS A 14 30.57 -16.89 -1.04
CA HIS A 14 31.39 -15.86 -1.67
C HIS A 14 30.50 -14.90 -2.46
N TRP A 15 30.29 -13.69 -1.93
CA TRP A 15 29.54 -12.65 -2.64
C TRP A 15 30.49 -11.72 -3.39
N ASP A 16 30.23 -11.55 -4.68
CA ASP A 16 30.87 -10.51 -5.48
C ASP A 16 30.42 -9.13 -4.95
N ILE A 17 31.38 -8.26 -4.62
CA ILE A 17 31.09 -6.87 -4.20
C ILE A 17 30.25 -6.16 -5.26
N ALA A 18 30.46 -6.47 -6.55
CA ALA A 18 29.63 -5.92 -7.62
C ALA A 18 28.16 -6.34 -7.45
N TYR A 19 27.88 -7.59 -7.11
CA TYR A 19 26.51 -8.06 -6.84
C TYR A 19 25.89 -7.35 -5.64
N LEU A 20 26.64 -7.21 -4.53
CA LEU A 20 26.15 -6.49 -3.34
C LEU A 20 25.88 -5.01 -3.64
N VAL A 21 26.73 -4.36 -4.45
CA VAL A 21 26.51 -2.99 -4.92
C VAL A 21 25.29 -2.92 -5.82
N LYS A 22 25.09 -3.86 -6.74
CA LYS A 22 23.87 -3.90 -7.56
C LYS A 22 22.62 -4.13 -6.72
N CYS A 23 22.67 -4.94 -5.67
CA CYS A 23 21.57 -5.09 -4.71
C CYS A 23 21.35 -3.83 -3.87
N ALA A 24 22.42 -3.13 -3.44
CA ALA A 24 22.32 -1.87 -2.69
C ALA A 24 21.81 -0.70 -3.56
N LEU A 25 22.16 -0.70 -4.84
CA LEU A 25 21.63 0.20 -5.87
C LEU A 25 20.32 -0.31 -6.47
N PHE A 26 19.82 -1.43 -5.96
CA PHE A 26 18.59 -2.11 -6.35
C PHE A 26 18.54 -2.66 -7.79
N VAL A 27 19.56 -2.46 -8.63
CA VAL A 27 19.63 -2.94 -10.02
C VAL A 27 19.37 -4.45 -10.15
N GLU A 28 19.94 -5.26 -9.27
CA GLU A 28 19.81 -6.72 -9.37
C GLU A 28 18.42 -7.22 -8.96
N GLN A 29 17.67 -6.43 -8.17
CA GLN A 29 16.40 -6.84 -7.57
C GLN A 29 15.26 -6.99 -8.60
N TRP A 30 15.47 -6.55 -9.85
CA TRP A 30 14.57 -6.81 -11.00
C TRP A 30 14.79 -8.18 -11.66
N PHE A 31 15.98 -8.75 -11.48
CA PHE A 31 16.43 -9.92 -12.23
C PHE A 31 16.67 -11.12 -11.32
N GLU A 32 17.13 -10.89 -10.09
CA GLU A 32 17.41 -11.92 -9.10
C GLU A 32 17.01 -11.49 -7.67
N TRP A 33 16.82 -12.48 -6.79
CA TRP A 33 16.49 -12.25 -5.39
C TRP A 33 17.70 -11.71 -4.62
N CYS A 34 17.69 -10.43 -4.27
CA CYS A 34 18.65 -9.88 -3.32
C CYS A 34 18.43 -10.44 -1.90
N PRO A 35 19.49 -10.61 -1.10
CA PRO A 35 19.42 -11.19 0.25
C PRO A 35 18.56 -10.40 1.25
N ASN A 36 18.16 -9.17 0.93
CA ASN A 36 17.18 -8.42 1.69
C ASN A 36 15.82 -8.50 1.00
N GLY A 37 15.11 -9.62 1.18
CA GLY A 37 13.78 -9.84 0.60
C GLY A 37 12.90 -8.59 0.71
N PRO A 38 12.63 -8.02 1.90
CA PRO A 38 11.72 -6.89 2.03
C PRO A 38 12.11 -5.59 1.29
N SER A 39 13.37 -5.42 0.84
CA SER A 39 13.73 -4.24 0.03
C SER A 39 13.15 -4.29 -1.39
N TRP A 40 12.69 -5.47 -1.86
CA TRP A 40 12.05 -5.59 -3.17
C TRP A 40 10.78 -4.74 -3.22
N PHE A 41 10.09 -4.57 -2.10
CA PHE A 41 8.86 -3.80 -2.05
C PHE A 41 9.11 -2.30 -2.25
N VAL A 42 10.04 -1.72 -1.50
CA VAL A 42 10.45 -0.31 -1.66
C VAL A 42 10.86 -0.04 -3.10
N PHE A 43 11.49 -1.03 -3.71
CA PHE A 43 11.94 -0.95 -5.07
C PHE A 43 10.85 -1.12 -6.12
N ALA A 44 9.93 -2.06 -5.93
CA ALA A 44 8.75 -2.24 -6.76
C ALA A 44 7.89 -0.95 -6.78
N LEU A 45 7.93 -0.16 -5.71
CA LEU A 45 7.29 1.16 -5.64
C LEU A 45 8.09 2.30 -6.27
N LEU A 46 9.40 2.16 -6.49
CA LEU A 46 10.24 3.24 -7.02
C LEU A 46 9.75 3.73 -8.40
N PRO A 47 9.44 2.85 -9.38
CA PRO A 47 8.84 3.27 -10.64
C PRO A 47 7.53 4.05 -10.45
N SER A 48 6.68 3.60 -9.52
CA SER A 48 5.43 4.27 -9.16
C SER A 48 5.66 5.68 -8.60
N TRP A 49 6.69 5.88 -7.77
CA TRP A 49 7.05 7.21 -7.27
C TRP A 49 7.63 8.12 -8.35
N ILE A 50 8.51 7.60 -9.21
CA ILE A 50 9.09 8.37 -10.32
C ILE A 50 7.98 8.84 -11.27
N LEU A 51 7.00 7.99 -11.54
CA LEU A 51 5.90 8.25 -12.47
C LEU A 51 4.68 8.89 -11.82
N TYR A 52 4.68 9.06 -10.49
CA TYR A 52 3.60 9.69 -9.74
C TYR A 52 3.14 11.04 -10.34
N PRO A 53 4.02 11.98 -10.74
CA PRO A 53 3.56 13.24 -11.33
C PRO A 53 2.77 13.06 -12.62
N PHE A 54 3.09 12.03 -13.42
CA PHE A 54 2.36 11.69 -14.63
C PHE A 54 1.02 11.03 -14.31
N THR A 55 1.03 9.98 -13.48
CA THR A 55 -0.19 9.29 -13.03
C THR A 55 -1.19 10.28 -12.41
N ARG A 56 -0.69 11.22 -11.60
CA ARG A 56 -1.51 12.31 -11.03
C ARG A 56 -2.16 13.17 -12.09
N LYS A 57 -1.44 13.53 -13.17
CA LYS A 57 -2.02 14.30 -14.29
C LYS A 57 -3.14 13.52 -14.99
N VAL A 58 -2.97 12.21 -15.18
CA VAL A 58 -4.00 11.34 -15.76
C VAL A 58 -5.26 11.32 -14.88
N VAL A 59 -5.10 11.10 -13.57
CA VAL A 59 -6.23 11.09 -12.62
C VAL A 59 -6.96 12.43 -12.61
N VAL A 60 -6.21 13.55 -12.53
CA VAL A 60 -6.79 14.90 -12.56
C VAL A 60 -7.48 15.20 -13.89
N ALA A 61 -6.92 14.76 -15.02
CA ALA A 61 -7.53 14.94 -16.33
C ALA A 61 -8.84 14.13 -16.46
N ALA A 62 -8.84 12.87 -16.01
CA ALA A 62 -10.03 12.02 -15.99
C ALA A 62 -11.14 12.63 -15.10
N GLU A 63 -10.76 13.13 -13.92
CA GLU A 63 -11.66 13.84 -13.00
C GLU A 63 -12.24 15.12 -13.63
N ALA A 64 -11.39 15.96 -14.24
CA ALA A 64 -11.81 17.23 -14.81
C ALA A 64 -12.72 17.06 -16.03
N GLN A 65 -12.44 16.05 -16.87
CA GLN A 65 -13.16 15.85 -18.13
C GLN A 65 -14.46 15.07 -17.96
N PHE A 66 -14.48 14.06 -17.08
CA PHE A 66 -15.58 13.10 -16.99
C PHE A 66 -16.11 12.90 -15.56
N GLY A 67 -15.57 13.61 -14.57
CA GLY A 67 -16.00 13.50 -13.17
C GLY A 67 -15.88 12.08 -12.62
N ASP A 68 -16.89 11.65 -11.88
CA ASP A 68 -16.93 10.34 -11.23
C ASP A 68 -16.89 9.19 -12.24
N LEU A 69 -17.56 9.34 -13.39
CA LEU A 69 -17.57 8.32 -14.44
C LEU A 69 -16.15 8.09 -14.99
N GLY A 70 -15.39 9.18 -15.17
CA GLY A 70 -13.98 9.11 -15.59
C GLY A 70 -13.11 8.36 -14.59
N LEU A 71 -13.29 8.64 -13.30
CA LEU A 71 -12.54 7.98 -12.24
C LEU A 71 -12.90 6.49 -12.12
N TRP A 72 -14.18 6.13 -12.22
CA TRP A 72 -14.59 4.72 -12.25
C TRP A 72 -14.07 3.98 -13.48
N ALA A 73 -14.14 4.60 -14.66
CA ALA A 73 -13.60 4.02 -15.88
C ALA A 73 -12.08 3.83 -15.79
N LEU A 74 -11.37 4.81 -15.23
CA LEU A 74 -9.93 4.72 -14.98
C LEU A 74 -9.61 3.60 -13.98
N LEU A 75 -10.33 3.52 -12.86
CA LEU A 75 -10.17 2.48 -11.84
C LEU A 75 -10.34 1.06 -12.43
N LEU A 76 -11.42 0.84 -13.18
CA LEU A 76 -11.70 -0.44 -13.83
C LEU A 76 -10.70 -0.77 -14.93
N GLY A 77 -10.29 0.22 -15.71
CA GLY A 77 -9.27 0.06 -16.76
C GLY A 77 -7.91 -0.31 -16.18
N LEU A 78 -7.50 0.32 -15.08
CA LEU A 78 -6.26 0.00 -14.38
C LEU A 78 -6.31 -1.40 -13.77
N TRP A 79 -7.43 -1.79 -13.16
CA TRP A 79 -7.59 -3.15 -12.63
C TRP A 79 -7.56 -4.20 -13.74
N ALA A 80 -8.24 -3.96 -14.86
CA ALA A 80 -8.18 -4.86 -16.00
C ALA A 80 -6.75 -4.96 -16.56
N LEU A 81 -5.97 -3.88 -16.50
CA LEU A 81 -4.57 -3.88 -16.92
C LEU A 81 -3.66 -4.69 -15.98
N SER A 82 -3.86 -4.61 -14.65
CA SER A 82 -3.05 -5.39 -13.68
C SER A 82 -3.51 -6.85 -13.59
N PHE A 83 -4.80 -7.09 -13.42
CA PHE A 83 -5.38 -8.42 -13.21
C PHE A 83 -5.59 -9.22 -14.49
N GLY A 84 -5.93 -8.55 -15.59
CA GLY A 84 -6.30 -9.19 -16.87
C GLY A 84 -5.25 -10.15 -17.42
N PRO A 85 -3.95 -9.80 -17.48
CA PRO A 85 -2.90 -10.71 -17.97
C PRO A 85 -2.86 -12.03 -17.20
N ALA A 86 -2.93 -11.98 -15.87
CA ALA A 86 -2.93 -13.16 -15.01
C ALA A 86 -4.17 -14.04 -15.27
N LEU A 87 -5.35 -13.42 -15.38
CA LEU A 87 -6.59 -14.13 -15.71
C LEU A 87 -6.51 -14.81 -17.09
N VAL A 88 -5.99 -14.10 -18.10
CA VAL A 88 -5.83 -14.65 -19.46
C VAL A 88 -4.88 -15.85 -19.44
N LEU A 89 -3.74 -15.76 -18.75
CA LEU A 89 -2.80 -16.88 -18.62
C LEU A 89 -3.45 -18.08 -17.94
N LEU A 90 -4.21 -17.87 -16.86
CA LEU A 90 -4.92 -18.95 -16.19
C LEU A 90 -5.97 -19.60 -17.09
N VAL A 91 -6.77 -18.80 -17.81
CA VAL A 91 -7.82 -19.32 -18.71
C VAL A 91 -7.22 -20.10 -19.88
N LEU A 92 -6.14 -19.60 -20.47
CA LEU A 92 -5.53 -20.21 -21.65
C LEU A 92 -4.71 -21.47 -21.30
N HIS A 93 -4.00 -21.47 -20.18
CA HIS A 93 -3.05 -22.54 -19.84
C HIS A 93 -3.57 -23.46 -18.72
N GLY A 94 -4.66 -23.10 -18.06
CA GLY A 94 -5.19 -23.80 -16.88
C GLY A 94 -4.32 -23.66 -15.62
N ASN A 95 -3.16 -23.00 -15.73
CA ASN A 95 -2.18 -22.86 -14.66
C ASN A 95 -1.23 -21.67 -14.95
N ILE A 96 -0.90 -20.88 -13.92
CA ILE A 96 0.15 -19.87 -13.98
C ILE A 96 1.43 -20.47 -13.39
N THR A 97 2.53 -20.42 -14.12
CA THR A 97 3.85 -20.91 -13.64
C THR A 97 4.53 -19.91 -12.70
N MET A 98 5.47 -20.38 -11.88
CA MET A 98 6.25 -19.52 -10.97
C MET A 98 6.98 -18.40 -11.73
N GLN A 99 7.50 -18.69 -12.92
CA GLN A 99 8.17 -17.69 -13.73
C GLN A 99 7.18 -16.60 -14.16
N GLN A 100 6.02 -17.00 -14.70
CA GLN A 100 4.98 -16.05 -15.08
C GLN A 100 4.48 -15.24 -13.88
N HIS A 101 4.33 -15.87 -12.72
CA HIS A 101 3.97 -15.17 -11.49
C HIS A 101 5.04 -14.14 -11.10
N SER A 102 6.31 -14.55 -11.07
CA SER A 102 7.44 -13.66 -10.78
C SER A 102 7.49 -12.50 -11.76
N ASP A 103 7.33 -12.78 -13.05
CA ASP A 103 7.27 -11.74 -14.09
C ASP A 103 6.13 -10.76 -13.78
N MET A 104 4.92 -11.23 -13.48
CA MET A 104 3.80 -10.34 -13.15
C MET A 104 4.01 -9.56 -11.84
N MET A 105 4.62 -10.18 -10.83
CA MET A 105 4.83 -9.59 -9.52
C MET A 105 5.92 -8.52 -9.54
N PHE A 106 7.03 -8.77 -10.25
CA PHE A 106 8.18 -7.88 -10.32
C PHE A 106 8.12 -6.91 -11.51
N TRP A 107 7.23 -7.11 -12.48
CA TRP A 107 7.07 -6.21 -13.61
C TRP A 107 6.41 -4.91 -13.16
N PRO A 108 7.12 -3.77 -13.17
CA PRO A 108 6.60 -2.53 -12.59
C PRO A 108 5.28 -2.04 -13.19
N PRO A 109 5.00 -2.21 -14.50
CA PRO A 109 3.71 -1.80 -15.03
C PRO A 109 2.51 -2.42 -14.31
N SER A 110 2.59 -3.65 -13.77
CA SER A 110 1.50 -4.23 -12.97
C SER A 110 1.36 -3.50 -11.63
N GLN A 111 2.47 -3.29 -10.91
CA GLN A 111 2.52 -2.58 -9.63
C GLN A 111 2.12 -1.11 -9.75
N MET A 112 2.45 -0.49 -10.89
CA MET A 112 2.05 0.88 -11.20
C MET A 112 0.54 1.01 -11.38
N ALA A 113 -0.11 0.02 -11.97
CA ALA A 113 -1.56 0.03 -12.12
C ALA A 113 -2.25 -0.05 -10.75
N ASP A 114 -1.77 -0.88 -9.83
CA ASP A 114 -2.29 -0.94 -8.46
C ASP A 114 -2.03 0.35 -7.67
N PHE A 115 -0.85 0.94 -7.83
CA PHE A 115 -0.55 2.25 -7.26
C PHE A 115 -1.51 3.32 -7.82
N ALA A 116 -1.77 3.32 -9.13
CA ALA A 116 -2.70 4.22 -9.77
C ALA A 116 -4.17 3.97 -9.35
N ILE A 117 -4.57 2.73 -9.07
CA ILE A 117 -5.85 2.36 -8.45
C ILE A 117 -5.98 3.05 -7.09
N GLY A 118 -4.94 2.98 -6.25
CA GLY A 118 -4.89 3.69 -4.97
C GLY A 118 -5.04 5.21 -5.13
N MET A 119 -4.30 5.82 -6.06
CA MET A 119 -4.42 7.26 -6.36
C MET A 119 -5.81 7.66 -6.84
N THR A 120 -6.40 6.86 -7.72
CA THR A 120 -7.74 7.10 -8.28
C THR A 120 -8.79 6.99 -7.17
N THR A 121 -8.68 5.97 -6.32
CA THR A 121 -9.54 5.78 -5.14
C THR A 121 -9.42 6.97 -4.19
N ALA A 122 -8.21 7.44 -3.89
CA ALA A 122 -8.00 8.61 -3.04
C ALA A 122 -8.61 9.89 -3.63
N ALA A 123 -8.51 10.08 -4.96
CA ALA A 123 -9.17 11.21 -5.63
C ALA A 123 -10.70 11.13 -5.51
N MET A 124 -11.28 9.94 -5.70
CA MET A 124 -12.72 9.70 -5.52
C MET A 124 -13.17 9.96 -4.08
N VAL A 125 -12.40 9.49 -3.09
CA VAL A 125 -12.65 9.75 -1.67
C VAL A 125 -12.64 11.25 -1.37
N ARG A 126 -11.58 11.95 -1.75
CA ARG A 126 -11.44 13.40 -1.54
C ARG A 126 -12.63 14.18 -2.13
N ARG A 127 -13.04 13.81 -3.34
CA ARG A 127 -14.16 14.46 -4.02
C ARG A 127 -15.48 14.26 -3.26
N ARG A 128 -15.68 13.09 -2.65
CA ARG A 128 -16.85 12.81 -1.82
C ARG A 128 -16.87 13.62 -0.53
N SER A 129 -15.73 13.79 0.14
CA SER A 129 -15.60 14.70 1.29
C SER A 129 -15.96 16.15 0.93
N CYS A 130 -15.62 16.61 -0.27
CA CYS A 130 -15.88 18.00 -0.68
C CYS A 130 -17.31 18.28 -1.21
N LEU A 131 -18.06 17.25 -1.63
CA LEU A 131 -19.38 17.42 -2.25
C LEU A 131 -20.50 17.17 -1.22
N GLN A 132 -20.81 18.17 -0.40
CA GLN A 132 -21.84 18.11 0.64
C GLN A 132 -23.29 17.93 0.13
N THR A 133 -23.58 18.04 -1.17
CA THR A 133 -24.98 18.25 -1.63
C THR A 133 -25.46 17.37 -2.79
N GLY A 134 -24.84 16.22 -3.06
CA GLY A 134 -25.32 15.33 -4.13
C GLY A 134 -24.75 13.90 -4.12
N GLY A 135 -24.21 13.45 -2.99
CA GLY A 135 -23.54 12.16 -2.86
C GLY A 135 -24.48 10.96 -2.88
N TRP A 136 -23.90 9.78 -3.10
CA TRP A 136 -24.57 8.49 -2.93
C TRP A 136 -25.28 8.40 -1.56
N PRO A 137 -26.41 7.69 -1.47
CA PRO A 137 -27.02 7.41 -0.17
C PRO A 137 -25.99 6.80 0.79
N ILE A 138 -25.96 7.30 2.02
CA ILE A 138 -25.06 6.84 3.10
C ILE A 138 -25.14 5.31 3.26
N GLU A 139 -26.37 4.77 3.20
CA GLU A 139 -26.64 3.34 3.26
C GLU A 139 -25.90 2.55 2.17
N SER A 140 -25.88 3.05 0.93
CA SER A 140 -25.18 2.41 -0.19
C SER A 140 -23.66 2.38 0.01
N SER A 141 -23.09 3.40 0.67
CA SER A 141 -21.66 3.46 0.93
C SER A 141 -21.23 2.54 2.06
N ALA A 142 -22.02 2.47 3.14
CA ALA A 142 -21.81 1.51 4.21
C ALA A 142 -21.90 0.07 3.70
N LEU A 143 -22.93 -0.21 2.89
CA LEU A 143 -23.12 -1.51 2.27
C LEU A 143 -21.95 -1.87 1.35
N LEU A 144 -21.46 -0.92 0.53
CA LEU A 144 -20.26 -1.14 -0.30
C LEU A 144 -19.05 -1.51 0.55
N ALA A 145 -18.81 -0.78 1.65
CA ALA A 145 -17.69 -1.07 2.54
C ALA A 145 -17.79 -2.47 3.16
N ASP A 146 -18.95 -2.82 3.71
CA ASP A 146 -19.16 -4.09 4.39
C ASP A 146 -19.14 -5.29 3.40
N ILE A 147 -19.68 -5.13 2.19
CA ILE A 147 -19.56 -6.14 1.12
C ILE A 147 -18.09 -6.32 0.73
N SER A 148 -17.39 -5.23 0.45
CA SER A 148 -15.97 -5.27 0.09
C SER A 148 -15.12 -5.95 1.16
N LEU A 149 -15.32 -5.61 2.43
CA LEU A 149 -14.62 -6.25 3.55
C LEU A 149 -14.98 -7.74 3.64
N SER A 150 -16.25 -8.09 3.47
CA SER A 150 -16.71 -9.48 3.49
C SER A 150 -16.07 -10.31 2.37
N VAL A 151 -15.87 -9.72 1.19
CA VAL A 151 -15.13 -10.38 0.09
C VAL A 151 -13.67 -10.60 0.48
N ILE A 152 -12.99 -9.58 1.01
CA ILE A 152 -11.58 -9.69 1.43
C ILE A 152 -11.43 -10.78 2.50
N VAL A 153 -12.25 -10.72 3.57
CA VAL A 153 -12.26 -11.72 4.65
C VAL A 153 -12.60 -13.10 4.09
N GLY A 154 -13.60 -13.18 3.22
CA GLY A 154 -14.01 -14.44 2.61
C GLY A 154 -12.88 -15.12 1.83
N VAL A 155 -12.14 -14.33 1.03
CA VAL A 155 -10.97 -14.82 0.31
C VAL A 155 -9.84 -15.19 1.28
N VAL A 156 -9.55 -14.40 2.31
CA VAL A 156 -8.46 -14.72 3.25
C VAL A 156 -8.72 -16.01 4.04
N PHE A 157 -9.97 -16.26 4.46
CA PHE A 157 -10.30 -17.37 5.36
C PHE A 157 -10.77 -18.64 4.66
N PHE A 158 -11.49 -18.54 3.53
CA PHE A 158 -12.11 -19.72 2.90
C PHE A 158 -11.40 -20.22 1.66
N LEU A 159 -10.40 -19.48 1.18
CA LEU A 159 -9.65 -19.89 0.01
C LEU A 159 -8.77 -21.09 0.38
N PRO A 160 -8.89 -22.20 -0.36
CA PRO A 160 -8.22 -23.45 0.00
C PRO A 160 -6.71 -23.25 -0.05
N ARG A 161 -6.03 -23.57 1.05
CA ARG A 161 -4.57 -23.64 1.05
C ARG A 161 -4.14 -24.93 0.34
N PRO A 162 -3.26 -24.86 -0.66
CA PRO A 162 -2.72 -26.07 -1.27
C PRO A 162 -2.01 -26.93 -0.21
N PRO A 163 -2.11 -28.27 -0.26
CA PRO A 163 -1.57 -29.17 0.78
C PRO A 163 -0.03 -29.14 0.95
N ARG A 164 0.70 -28.33 0.17
CA ARG A 164 2.16 -28.18 0.21
C ARG A 164 2.60 -26.71 0.16
N THR A 165 2.05 -25.85 1.02
CA THR A 165 2.43 -24.42 1.11
C THR A 165 3.90 -24.16 1.48
N TRP A 166 4.62 -25.15 2.04
CA TRP A 166 6.04 -25.04 2.43
C TRP A 166 6.96 -24.85 1.22
N ALA A 167 6.62 -25.46 0.09
CA ALA A 167 7.21 -25.13 -1.18
C ALA A 167 6.35 -24.00 -1.74
N LEU A 168 6.80 -22.76 -1.59
CA LEU A 168 6.23 -21.50 -2.11
C LEU A 168 6.14 -21.49 -3.64
N HIS A 169 5.62 -22.55 -4.23
CA HIS A 169 5.25 -22.62 -5.63
C HIS A 169 3.92 -21.88 -5.73
N LEU A 170 4.02 -20.55 -5.83
CA LEU A 170 2.93 -19.63 -6.17
C LEU A 170 2.53 -19.87 -7.64
N ASN A 171 2.13 -21.11 -7.91
CA ASN A 171 1.72 -21.63 -9.20
C ASN A 171 0.25 -21.93 -9.12
N GLY A 172 -0.48 -21.72 -10.20
CA GLY A 172 -1.91 -21.99 -10.24
C GLY A 172 -2.72 -20.72 -10.37
N TRP A 173 -3.71 -20.61 -9.51
CA TRP A 173 -4.65 -19.49 -9.49
C TRP A 173 -4.23 -18.43 -8.45
N GLU A 174 -3.33 -18.77 -7.54
CA GLU A 174 -2.81 -17.94 -6.45
C GLU A 174 -2.27 -16.59 -6.94
N PRO A 175 -1.55 -16.49 -8.07
CA PRO A 175 -1.13 -15.20 -8.62
C PRO A 175 -2.26 -14.22 -8.93
N LEU A 176 -3.50 -14.70 -9.09
CA LEU A 176 -4.67 -13.82 -9.24
C LEU A 176 -4.96 -12.98 -8.00
N LEU A 177 -4.51 -13.42 -6.82
CA LEU A 177 -4.79 -12.72 -5.56
C LEU A 177 -3.97 -11.44 -5.42
N ASP A 178 -2.82 -11.34 -6.07
CA ASP A 178 -1.93 -10.18 -5.98
C ASP A 178 -2.64 -8.89 -6.42
N HIS A 179 -3.46 -8.98 -7.47
CA HIS A 179 -4.17 -7.85 -8.06
C HIS A 179 -5.69 -7.96 -7.94
N GLY A 180 -6.23 -9.18 -7.77
CA GLY A 180 -7.66 -9.46 -7.84
C GLY A 180 -8.48 -8.74 -6.77
N LEU A 181 -7.91 -8.54 -5.58
CA LEU A 181 -8.59 -7.86 -4.47
C LEU A 181 -8.50 -6.33 -4.53
N ALA A 182 -7.79 -5.74 -5.49
CA ALA A 182 -7.58 -4.29 -5.55
C ALA A 182 -8.90 -3.50 -5.62
N LEU A 183 -9.90 -3.97 -6.38
CA LEU A 183 -11.23 -3.34 -6.44
C LEU A 183 -12.02 -3.51 -5.14
N ALA A 184 -11.90 -4.65 -4.46
CA ALA A 184 -12.55 -4.86 -3.17
C ALA A 184 -11.96 -3.90 -2.13
N ILE A 185 -10.63 -3.75 -2.10
CA ILE A 185 -9.92 -2.79 -1.24
C ILE A 185 -10.34 -1.35 -1.57
N ALA A 186 -10.36 -0.99 -2.85
CA ALA A 186 -10.81 0.33 -3.29
C ALA A 186 -12.26 0.62 -2.87
N GLY A 187 -13.15 -0.36 -3.04
CA GLY A 187 -14.54 -0.27 -2.60
C GLY A 187 -14.68 -0.12 -1.09
N PHE A 188 -13.87 -0.84 -0.31
CA PHE A 188 -13.83 -0.71 1.15
C PHE A 188 -13.42 0.70 1.56
N LEU A 189 -12.32 1.22 1.01
CA LEU A 189 -11.84 2.57 1.30
C LEU A 189 -12.88 3.62 0.90
N LEU A 190 -13.45 3.51 -0.31
CA LEU A 190 -14.42 4.45 -0.83
C LEU A 190 -15.74 4.47 -0.02
N GLY A 191 -16.21 3.30 0.42
CA GLY A 191 -17.41 3.19 1.24
C GLY A 191 -17.18 3.65 2.68
N SER A 192 -15.97 3.45 3.21
CA SER A 192 -15.59 3.81 4.58
C SER A 192 -15.42 5.32 4.77
N CYS A 193 -15.04 6.06 3.72
CA CYS A 193 -14.78 7.50 3.78
C CYS A 193 -16.02 8.38 3.60
N THR A 194 -17.21 7.93 4.00
CA THR A 194 -18.41 8.79 3.95
C THR A 194 -18.46 9.70 5.17
N GLU A 195 -18.15 10.98 4.95
CA GLU A 195 -18.34 12.02 5.94
C GLU A 195 -19.85 12.26 6.14
N GLN A 196 -20.37 11.74 7.24
CA GLN A 196 -21.51 12.37 7.92
C GLN A 196 -21.03 13.71 8.51
N GLU A 197 -21.92 14.61 8.92
CA GLU A 197 -21.57 15.89 9.59
C GLU A 197 -20.59 15.74 10.78
N ASP A 198 -20.39 14.52 11.29
CA ASP A 198 -19.45 14.16 12.37
C ASP A 198 -18.20 13.35 11.92
N CYS A 199 -17.97 13.14 10.62
CA CYS A 199 -16.88 12.30 10.09
C CYS A 199 -16.84 10.86 10.67
N LYS A 200 -17.99 10.31 11.08
CA LYS A 200 -18.07 8.97 11.68
C LYS A 200 -18.12 7.89 10.60
N PRO A 201 -17.36 6.78 10.75
CA PRO A 201 -17.44 5.64 9.84
C PRO A 201 -18.85 5.05 9.88
N VAL A 202 -19.43 4.75 8.72
CA VAL A 202 -20.84 4.35 8.61
C VAL A 202 -21.00 2.82 8.64
N GLY A 203 -20.14 2.08 7.95
CA GLY A 203 -20.16 0.60 7.89
C GLY A 203 -19.70 -0.09 9.18
N LEU A 204 -20.19 -1.30 9.45
CA LEU A 204 -19.80 -2.07 10.63
C LEU A 204 -18.31 -2.41 10.59
N GLY A 205 -17.82 -2.83 9.43
CA GLY A 205 -16.41 -3.13 9.20
C GLY A 205 -15.51 -1.93 9.45
N ALA A 206 -15.89 -0.77 8.89
CA ALA A 206 -15.17 0.48 9.08
C ALA A 206 -15.17 0.93 10.55
N LYS A 207 -16.29 0.78 11.27
CA LYS A 207 -16.38 1.08 12.71
C LYS A 207 -15.49 0.18 13.54
N LEU A 208 -15.49 -1.12 13.26
CA LEU A 208 -14.65 -2.09 13.96
C LEU A 208 -13.18 -1.78 13.71
N LEU A 209 -12.76 -1.69 12.44
CA LEU A 209 -11.37 -1.44 12.06
C LEU A 209 -10.89 -0.04 12.44
N GLY A 210 -11.79 0.94 12.56
CA GLY A 210 -11.52 2.27 13.07
C GLY A 210 -11.32 2.34 14.59
N HIS A 211 -11.51 1.24 15.33
CA HIS A 211 -11.17 1.20 16.75
C HIS A 211 -9.66 1.50 16.93
N PRO A 212 -9.26 2.38 17.86
CA PRO A 212 -7.87 2.84 17.98
C PRO A 212 -6.84 1.71 18.06
N ALA A 213 -7.17 0.62 18.76
CA ALA A 213 -6.29 -0.55 18.82
C ALA A 213 -6.06 -1.20 17.45
N LEU A 214 -7.09 -1.36 16.62
CA LEU A 214 -6.96 -1.97 15.30
C LEU A 214 -6.36 -0.99 14.28
N ALA A 215 -6.72 0.29 14.36
CA ALA A 215 -6.11 1.34 13.55
C ALA A 215 -4.59 1.40 13.79
N SER A 216 -4.14 1.32 15.05
CA SER A 216 -2.71 1.29 15.37
C SER A 216 -1.97 0.09 14.76
N LEU A 217 -2.63 -1.08 14.65
CA LEU A 217 -2.06 -2.22 13.93
C LEU A 217 -1.90 -1.93 12.43
N GLY A 218 -2.85 -1.21 11.84
CA GLY A 218 -2.74 -0.72 10.47
C GLY A 218 -1.54 0.22 10.27
N GLU A 219 -1.34 1.16 11.18
CA GLU A 219 -0.21 2.11 11.15
C GLU A 219 1.16 1.41 11.22
N MET A 220 1.26 0.32 11.97
CA MET A 220 2.50 -0.47 12.11
C MET A 220 2.70 -1.54 11.03
N SER A 221 1.71 -1.76 10.17
CA SER A 221 1.67 -2.91 9.25
C SER A 221 2.82 -2.91 8.23
N PHE A 222 3.26 -1.72 7.80
CA PHE A 222 4.37 -1.58 6.87
C PHE A 222 5.71 -2.00 7.49
N GLU A 223 5.92 -1.63 8.75
CA GLU A 223 7.12 -1.93 9.51
C GLU A 223 7.14 -3.40 9.90
N VAL A 224 5.99 -3.98 10.27
CA VAL A 224 5.84 -5.43 10.42
C VAL A 224 6.25 -6.16 9.14
N TYR A 225 5.80 -5.68 7.98
CA TYR A 225 6.16 -6.25 6.69
C TYR A 225 7.67 -6.14 6.39
N ILE A 226 8.30 -5.00 6.72
CA ILE A 226 9.75 -4.81 6.54
C ILE A 226 10.55 -5.72 7.48
N PHE A 227 10.15 -5.81 8.75
CA PHE A 227 10.90 -6.50 9.78
C PHE A 227 10.62 -8.00 9.87
N GLN A 228 9.58 -8.51 9.18
CA GLN A 228 9.21 -9.93 9.25
C GLN A 228 10.40 -10.86 8.96
N ARG A 229 11.14 -10.61 7.87
CA ARG A 229 12.21 -11.51 7.44
C ARG A 229 13.44 -11.43 8.35
N PRO A 230 13.99 -10.23 8.66
CA PRO A 230 15.08 -10.13 9.62
C PRO A 230 14.76 -10.76 10.98
N MET A 231 13.54 -10.54 11.50
CA MET A 231 13.12 -11.11 12.78
C MET A 231 12.97 -12.63 12.70
N HIS A 232 12.37 -13.14 11.62
CA HIS A 232 12.27 -14.57 11.37
C HIS A 232 13.65 -15.24 11.36
N ASP A 233 14.61 -14.66 10.64
CA ASP A 233 15.95 -15.23 10.52
C ASP A 233 16.70 -15.25 11.86
N ILE A 234 16.51 -14.22 12.71
CA ILE A 234 17.00 -14.24 14.10
C ILE A 234 16.36 -15.39 14.88
N PHE A 235 15.04 -15.55 14.80
CA PHE A 235 14.34 -16.61 15.53
C PHE A 235 14.79 -18.01 15.06
N ALA A 236 14.95 -18.22 13.76
CA ALA A 236 15.40 -19.48 13.18
C ALA A 236 16.85 -19.84 13.58
N LEU A 237 17.68 -18.87 14.00
CA LEU A 237 19.02 -19.13 14.52
C LEU A 237 19.01 -19.65 15.96
N PHE A 238 18.02 -19.27 16.76
CA PHE A 238 17.99 -19.55 18.21
C PHE A 238 16.92 -20.56 18.64
N PHE A 239 15.90 -20.77 17.81
CA PHE A 239 14.72 -21.56 18.13
C PHE A 239 14.33 -22.48 16.98
N ASP A 240 13.52 -23.49 17.30
CA ASP A 240 12.88 -24.33 16.30
C ASP A 240 11.78 -23.53 15.58
N ALA A 241 12.06 -23.11 14.35
CA ALA A 241 11.15 -22.29 13.55
C ALA A 241 9.84 -23.02 13.17
N ASP A 242 9.82 -24.36 13.28
CA ASP A 242 8.63 -25.17 12.99
C ASP A 242 7.69 -25.31 14.21
N SER A 243 8.12 -24.85 15.41
CA SER A 243 7.28 -24.87 16.61
C SER A 243 6.18 -23.79 16.55
N PRO A 244 4.89 -24.17 16.74
CA PRO A 244 3.79 -23.21 16.82
C PRO A 244 3.95 -22.17 17.93
N GLU A 245 4.53 -22.56 19.07
CA GLU A 245 4.79 -21.69 20.20
C GLU A 245 5.85 -20.64 19.84
N VAL A 246 6.95 -21.07 19.21
CA VAL A 246 8.00 -20.18 18.70
C VAL A 246 7.42 -19.21 17.68
N PHE A 247 6.56 -19.68 16.78
CA PHE A 247 5.87 -18.82 15.81
C PHE A 247 5.03 -17.73 16.50
N MET A 248 4.24 -18.07 17.52
CA MET A 248 3.45 -17.08 18.26
C MET A 248 4.33 -16.05 18.97
N VAL A 249 5.42 -16.49 19.61
CA VAL A 249 6.39 -15.58 20.24
C VAL A 249 7.06 -14.67 19.21
N TYR A 250 7.42 -15.22 18.04
CA TYR A 250 7.96 -14.46 16.91
C TYR A 250 6.99 -13.37 16.46
N VAL A 251 5.71 -13.71 16.21
CA VAL A 251 4.69 -12.74 15.78
C VAL A 251 4.54 -11.63 16.82
N LEU A 252 4.40 -11.96 18.10
CA LEU A 252 4.30 -10.96 19.17
C LEU A 252 5.53 -10.05 19.23
N THR A 253 6.72 -10.64 19.14
CA THR A 253 7.98 -9.88 19.18
C THR A 253 8.11 -8.95 17.97
N LEU A 254 7.72 -9.42 16.78
CA LEU A 254 7.72 -8.63 15.54
C LEU A 254 6.81 -7.40 15.68
N TRP A 255 5.57 -7.58 16.15
CA TRP A 255 4.63 -6.47 16.34
C TRP A 255 5.10 -5.48 17.40
N VAL A 256 5.60 -5.96 18.54
CA VAL A 256 6.16 -5.08 19.59
C VAL A 256 7.35 -4.29 19.04
N PHE A 257 8.27 -4.95 18.33
CA PHE A 257 9.43 -4.31 17.73
C PHE A 257 9.02 -3.23 16.70
N ALA A 258 8.10 -3.55 15.80
CA ALA A 258 7.57 -2.60 14.82
C ALA A 258 6.93 -1.38 15.52
N GLY A 259 6.12 -1.58 16.55
CA GLY A 259 5.52 -0.47 17.30
C GLY A 259 6.53 0.41 18.03
N LEU A 260 7.56 -0.18 18.64
CA LEU A 260 8.66 0.57 19.24
C LEU A 260 9.42 1.38 18.17
N TYR A 261 9.68 0.79 17.01
CA TYR A 261 10.34 1.47 15.89
C TYR A 261 9.52 2.67 15.39
N VAL A 262 8.22 2.47 15.13
CA VAL A 262 7.32 3.56 14.68
C VAL A 262 7.34 4.72 15.68
N LYS A 263 7.19 4.41 16.98
CA LYS A 263 7.11 5.43 18.03
C LYS A 263 8.42 6.17 18.27
N TYR A 264 9.54 5.44 18.36
CA TYR A 264 10.81 6.01 18.84
C TYR A 264 11.81 6.35 17.73
N VAL A 265 11.62 5.84 16.51
CA VAL A 265 12.52 6.10 15.37
C VAL A 265 11.79 6.87 14.27
N GLN A 266 10.70 6.31 13.74
CA GLN A 266 10.00 6.89 12.60
C GLN A 266 9.35 8.23 12.93
N ALA A 267 8.51 8.30 13.98
CA ALA A 267 7.80 9.54 14.32
C ALA A 267 8.74 10.73 14.61
N PRO A 268 9.88 10.59 15.31
CA PRO A 268 10.87 11.66 15.43
C PRO A 268 11.50 12.07 14.08
N VAL A 269 11.85 11.10 13.23
CA VAL A 269 12.44 11.38 11.90
C VAL A 269 11.43 12.08 11.01
N ASP A 270 10.17 11.65 10.99
CA ASP A 270 9.10 12.28 10.22
C ASP A 270 8.86 13.73 10.66
N ARG A 271 8.81 13.98 11.97
CA ARG A 271 8.72 15.35 12.51
C ARG A 271 9.92 16.20 12.09
N TRP A 272 11.12 15.63 12.17
CA TRP A 272 12.33 16.32 11.73
C TRP A 272 12.28 16.64 10.23
N LEU A 273 11.94 15.68 9.38
CA LEU A 273 11.81 15.86 7.92
C LEU A 273 10.76 16.91 7.57
N ARG A 274 9.56 16.84 8.18
CA ARG A 274 8.49 17.83 7.99
C ARG A 274 8.95 19.24 8.34
N SER A 275 9.64 19.41 9.47
CA SER A 275 10.21 20.71 9.87
C SER A 275 11.24 21.28 8.87
N LYS A 276 11.85 20.42 8.04
CA LYS A 276 12.77 20.85 6.97
C LYS A 276 12.04 21.16 5.67
N THR A 277 10.95 20.46 5.38
CA THR A 277 10.18 20.61 4.13
C THR A 277 9.05 21.64 4.20
N GLU A 278 8.57 22.03 5.39
CA GLU A 278 7.58 23.12 5.54
C GLU A 278 8.05 24.42 4.88
N ASN A 279 9.37 24.64 4.84
CA ASN A 279 9.97 25.78 4.14
C ASN A 279 9.97 25.66 2.60
N TRP A 280 9.60 24.51 2.03
CA TRP A 280 9.59 24.28 0.59
C TRP A 280 8.23 24.65 -0.03
N ASP A 281 7.14 24.50 0.73
CA ASP A 281 5.78 24.84 0.28
C ASP A 281 5.59 26.35 0.06
N THR A 282 6.36 27.20 0.77
CA THR A 282 6.37 28.64 0.55
C THR A 282 7.04 29.04 -0.76
N VAL A 283 8.02 28.26 -1.23
CA VAL A 283 8.74 28.49 -2.50
C VAL A 283 7.88 28.08 -3.70
N GLY A 284 7.05 27.05 -3.58
CA GLY A 284 6.17 26.58 -4.66
C GLY A 284 4.93 27.45 -4.92
N ARG A 285 4.45 28.22 -3.93
CA ARG A 285 3.29 29.12 -4.10
C ARG A 285 3.61 30.41 -4.86
N HIS A 286 4.89 30.79 -4.99
CA HIS A 286 5.30 31.96 -5.77
C HIS A 286 5.13 31.78 -7.30
N GLY A 287 4.83 30.56 -7.77
CA GLY A 287 4.53 30.25 -9.17
C GLY A 287 3.05 30.20 -9.54
N ARG A 288 2.12 30.45 -8.59
CA ARG A 288 0.71 30.63 -8.95
C ARG A 288 0.58 32.00 -9.61
N ILE A 289 0.74 32.02 -10.93
CA ILE A 289 0.16 33.07 -11.77
C ILE A 289 -1.33 33.07 -11.41
N VAL A 290 -1.74 34.07 -10.65
CA VAL A 290 -3.15 34.45 -10.50
C VAL A 290 -3.56 34.93 -11.88
N ALA A 291 -3.94 33.99 -12.76
CA ALA A 291 -4.55 34.30 -14.02
C ALA A 291 -5.87 35.01 -13.67
N GLY A 292 -5.90 36.30 -13.96
CA GLY A 292 -6.93 37.22 -13.49
C GLY A 292 -8.33 36.73 -13.77
N ALA A 293 -9.14 36.69 -12.72
CA ALA A 293 -10.58 36.75 -12.82
C ALA A 293 -11.11 37.37 -11.52
N GLY A 294 -11.49 38.64 -11.60
CA GLY A 294 -12.41 39.26 -10.64
C GLY A 294 -11.80 39.58 -9.28
N HIS A 295 -11.95 40.85 -8.90
CA HIS A 295 -11.82 41.30 -7.53
C HIS A 295 -12.91 40.60 -6.68
N VAL A 296 -12.58 39.45 -6.10
CA VAL A 296 -13.38 38.88 -5.00
C VAL A 296 -12.88 39.56 -3.73
N PRO A 297 -13.75 40.22 -2.95
CA PRO A 297 -13.35 40.84 -1.69
C PRO A 297 -12.71 39.80 -0.79
N GLU A 298 -11.60 40.18 -0.20
CA GLU A 298 -10.78 39.44 0.74
C GLU A 298 -11.56 39.24 2.05
N GLU A 299 -12.57 38.36 2.03
CA GLU A 299 -13.23 37.91 3.24
C GLU A 299 -12.31 36.87 3.89
N GLN A 300 -11.73 37.28 5.02
CA GLN A 300 -10.77 36.54 5.81
C GLN A 300 -11.33 35.15 6.14
N VAL A 301 -10.89 34.11 5.42
CA VAL A 301 -11.07 32.73 5.86
C VAL A 301 -9.99 32.47 6.90
N PRO A 302 -10.31 32.35 8.19
CA PRO A 302 -9.31 32.02 9.21
C PRO A 302 -8.79 30.61 8.92
N VAL A 303 -7.52 30.54 8.54
CA VAL A 303 -6.77 29.28 8.47
C VAL A 303 -6.48 28.86 9.91
N LEU A 304 -7.46 28.22 10.55
CA LEU A 304 -7.30 27.51 11.82
C LEU A 304 -6.64 26.17 11.53
N TYR A 305 -5.30 26.17 11.46
CA TYR A 305 -4.53 24.98 11.83
C TYR A 305 -4.20 25.13 13.32
N THR A 306 -5.10 24.67 14.19
CA THR A 306 -4.72 24.40 15.58
C THR A 306 -4.12 23.00 15.61
N ASP A 307 -2.79 22.96 15.70
CA ASP A 307 -2.06 21.81 16.23
C ASP A 307 -2.38 21.70 17.73
N ASP A 308 -3.57 21.20 18.06
CA ASP A 308 -3.89 20.86 19.43
C ASP A 308 -3.21 19.53 19.79
N ALA A 309 -2.15 19.72 20.59
CA ALA A 309 -1.55 18.81 21.56
C ALA A 309 -2.25 17.47 21.78
N VAL A 310 -1.52 16.40 21.47
CA VAL A 310 -1.67 15.11 22.14
C VAL A 310 -0.44 14.94 23.04
N GLU A 311 -0.63 15.15 24.34
CA GLU A 311 0.21 14.59 25.41
C GLU A 311 0.00 13.06 25.53
#